data_AF-A0A3E2X004-F1
#
_entry.id   AF-A0A3E2X004-F1
#
_cell.length_a   1.000
_cell.length_b   1.000
_cell.length_c   1.000
_cell.angle_alpha   90.00
_cell.angle_beta   90.00
_cell.angle_gamma   90.00
#
_symmetry.space_group_name_H-M   'P 1'
#
loop_
_entity.id
_entity.type
_entity.pdbx_description
1 polymer ?
#
loop_
_entity_poly.entity_id
_entity_poly.type
_entity_poly.pdbx_seq_one_letter_code
_entity_poly.pdbx_strand_id
1 'polypeptide(L)'
;MKYKKPYEEIGSWKRTEIQLREDKAHTFAMLFKDNPLNLGKLAFDLLAGNLRFIVPDKKQSNRSHWKTCQFWNRFLGAVEPLQLHTETPRSTLLETQRWIKEGGVLSAVKGFCFLEEHEALGGLERIEDMLRHIKYSPAVGNKMIGHLSRINREDLYHIYRTI
;
A
#
# COMPACT_ATOMS: atom_id res chain seq x y z
N MET A 1 -20.84 -26.24 28.62
CA MET A 1 -19.46 -26.37 29.15
C MET A 1 -18.48 -26.21 27.99
N LYS A 2 -17.68 -25.13 27.95
CA LYS A 2 -16.57 -24.99 26.97
C LYS A 2 -15.47 -25.96 27.40
N TYR A 3 -15.14 -26.94 26.56
CA TYR A 3 -14.01 -27.85 26.79
C TYR A 3 -12.72 -27.04 26.89
N LYS A 4 -12.20 -26.85 28.11
CA LYS A 4 -10.87 -26.30 28.38
C LYS A 4 -9.87 -27.44 28.26
N LYS A 5 -9.51 -27.82 27.03
CA LYS A 5 -8.32 -28.65 26.83
C LYS A 5 -7.07 -27.78 27.04
N PRO A 6 -6.02 -28.27 27.73
CA PRO A 6 -4.72 -27.61 27.80
C PRO A 6 -4.19 -27.32 26.39
N TYR A 7 -3.54 -26.17 26.19
CA TYR A 7 -3.00 -25.76 24.88
C TYR A 7 -2.07 -26.82 24.26
N GLU A 8 -1.33 -27.52 25.11
CA GLU A 8 -0.40 -28.59 24.76
C GLU A 8 -1.08 -29.80 24.10
N GLU A 9 -2.36 -30.06 24.39
CA GLU A 9 -3.13 -31.17 23.81
C GLU A 9 -3.76 -30.85 22.44
N ILE A 10 -3.78 -29.57 22.05
CA ILE A 10 -4.41 -29.14 20.79
C ILE A 10 -3.52 -29.47 19.58
N GLY A 11 -2.25 -29.74 19.81
CA GLY A 11 -1.27 -30.00 18.76
C GLY A 11 -1.02 -28.75 17.92
N SER A 12 -0.84 -28.94 16.61
CA SER A 12 -0.36 -27.87 15.74
C SER A 12 -1.51 -27.05 15.11
N TRP A 13 -1.85 -25.92 15.73
CA TRP A 13 -2.85 -24.95 15.27
C TRP A 13 -2.21 -23.87 14.38
N LYS A 14 -2.67 -23.72 13.13
CA LYS A 14 -2.22 -22.64 12.24
C LYS A 14 -3.41 -21.77 11.89
N ARG A 15 -3.20 -20.46 11.89
CA ARG A 15 -4.22 -19.46 11.53
C ARG A 15 -3.69 -18.60 10.40
N THR A 16 -4.51 -18.41 9.37
CA THR A 16 -4.25 -17.47 8.28
C THR A 16 -5.33 -16.41 8.31
N GLU A 17 -4.94 -15.14 8.37
CA GLU A 17 -5.86 -14.01 8.44
C GLU A 17 -5.63 -13.08 7.26
N ILE A 18 -6.73 -12.59 6.68
CA ILE A 18 -6.71 -11.61 5.59
C ILE A 18 -7.44 -10.38 6.11
N GLN A 19 -6.75 -9.25 6.13
CA GLN A 19 -7.35 -7.96 6.48
C GLN A 19 -7.55 -7.13 5.21
N LEU A 20 -8.80 -6.75 4.96
CA LEU A 20 -9.18 -5.85 3.87
C LEU A 20 -9.68 -4.53 4.43
N ARG A 21 -9.47 -3.43 3.70
CA ARG A 21 -9.89 -2.07 4.05
C ARG A 21 -10.50 -1.38 2.83
N GLU A 22 -11.31 -0.36 3.09
CA GLU A 22 -11.85 0.57 2.08
C GLU A 22 -12.43 -0.18 0.87
N ASP A 23 -12.01 0.23 -0.34
CA ASP A 23 -12.50 -0.31 -1.60
C ASP A 23 -12.25 -1.82 -1.73
N LYS A 24 -11.12 -2.34 -1.22
CA LYS A 24 -10.87 -3.78 -1.24
C LYS A 24 -11.85 -4.55 -0.37
N ALA A 25 -12.20 -4.02 0.81
CA ALA A 25 -13.19 -4.64 1.67
C ALA A 25 -14.58 -4.59 1.03
N HIS A 26 -14.93 -3.47 0.40
CA HIS A 26 -16.20 -3.30 -0.29
C HIS A 26 -16.33 -4.27 -1.48
N THR A 27 -15.34 -4.31 -2.37
CA THR A 27 -15.35 -5.21 -3.54
C THR A 27 -15.40 -6.67 -3.12
N PHE A 28 -14.64 -7.07 -2.09
CA PHE A 28 -14.71 -8.43 -1.56
C PHE A 28 -16.11 -8.77 -1.01
N ALA A 29 -16.73 -7.85 -0.28
CA ALA A 29 -18.08 -8.03 0.26
C ALA A 29 -19.13 -8.16 -0.86
N MET A 30 -18.98 -7.39 -1.94
CA MET A 30 -19.86 -7.49 -3.13
C MET A 30 -19.69 -8.83 -3.84
N LEU A 31 -18.45 -9.27 -4.09
CA LEU A 31 -18.18 -10.59 -4.67
C LEU A 31 -18.75 -11.73 -3.82
N PHE A 32 -18.67 -11.60 -2.50
CA PHE A 32 -19.26 -12.57 -1.58
C PHE A 32 -20.79 -12.54 -1.62
N LYS A 33 -21.41 -11.36 -1.64
CA LYS A 33 -22.87 -11.20 -1.75
C LYS A 33 -23.43 -11.87 -3.00
N ASP A 34 -22.73 -11.72 -4.12
CA ASP A 34 -23.16 -12.26 -5.41
C ASP A 34 -22.88 -13.78 -5.52
N ASN A 35 -22.04 -14.33 -4.62
CA ASN A 35 -21.71 -15.75 -4.57
C ASN A 35 -21.53 -16.28 -3.12
N PRO A 36 -22.60 -16.32 -2.31
CA PRO A 36 -22.52 -16.45 -0.84
C PRO A 36 -22.11 -17.84 -0.33
N LEU A 37 -22.13 -18.88 -1.17
CA LEU A 37 -21.72 -20.23 -0.78
C LEU A 37 -20.21 -20.44 -0.79
N ASN A 38 -19.42 -19.42 -1.15
CA ASN A 38 -18.02 -19.57 -1.52
C ASN A 38 -17.03 -18.69 -0.73
N LEU A 39 -17.34 -18.26 0.51
CA LEU A 39 -16.40 -17.41 1.29
C LEU A 39 -15.00 -18.03 1.41
N GLY A 40 -14.94 -19.34 1.68
CA GLY A 40 -13.68 -20.08 1.72
C GLY A 40 -12.93 -20.00 0.40
N LYS A 41 -13.58 -20.40 -0.71
CA LYS A 41 -13.00 -20.30 -2.05
C LYS A 41 -12.53 -18.87 -2.35
N LEU A 42 -13.36 -17.85 -2.10
CA LEU A 42 -13.04 -16.45 -2.34
C LEU A 42 -11.82 -15.98 -1.53
N ALA A 43 -11.69 -16.41 -0.26
CA ALA A 43 -10.53 -16.10 0.57
C ALA A 43 -9.25 -16.79 0.07
N PHE A 44 -9.35 -18.05 -0.38
CA PHE A 44 -8.22 -18.81 -0.92
C PHE A 44 -7.79 -18.33 -2.31
N ASP A 45 -8.75 -18.00 -3.18
CA ASP A 45 -8.56 -17.35 -4.47
C ASP A 45 -7.81 -16.03 -4.29
N LEU A 46 -8.25 -15.20 -3.32
CA LEU A 46 -7.58 -13.96 -2.96
C LEU A 46 -6.16 -14.18 -2.43
N LEU A 47 -5.97 -15.19 -1.58
CA LEU A 47 -4.66 -15.53 -1.04
C LEU A 47 -3.68 -15.97 -2.15
N ALA A 48 -4.16 -16.78 -3.10
CA ALA A 48 -3.38 -17.25 -4.24
C ALA A 48 -2.97 -16.13 -5.20
N GLY A 49 -3.82 -15.11 -5.36
CA GLY A 49 -3.53 -13.94 -6.20
C GLY A 49 -2.52 -12.95 -5.60
N ASN A 50 -2.33 -12.96 -4.27
CA ASN A 50 -1.51 -11.97 -3.55
C ASN A 50 -0.24 -12.54 -2.92
N LEU A 51 -0.21 -13.84 -2.59
CA LEU A 51 0.92 -14.47 -1.91
C LEU A 51 1.34 -15.77 -2.60
N ARG A 52 2.64 -15.89 -2.83
CA ARG A 52 3.24 -17.09 -3.41
C ARG A 52 4.55 -17.42 -2.72
N PHE A 53 4.64 -18.62 -2.15
CA PHE A 53 5.91 -19.18 -1.71
C PHE A 53 6.60 -19.84 -2.90
N ILE A 54 7.86 -19.47 -3.15
CA ILE A 54 8.61 -19.87 -4.35
C ILE A 54 9.88 -20.62 -3.98
N VAL A 55 10.29 -21.52 -4.87
CA VAL A 55 11.59 -22.21 -4.79
C VAL A 55 12.62 -21.42 -5.61
N PRO A 56 13.73 -20.96 -5.00
CA PRO A 56 14.78 -20.26 -5.72
C PRO A 56 15.36 -21.06 -6.89
N ASP A 57 15.37 -20.45 -8.08
CA ASP A 57 16.02 -20.99 -9.27
C ASP A 57 17.26 -20.17 -9.61
N LYS A 58 18.44 -20.73 -9.36
CA LYS A 58 19.74 -20.07 -9.62
C LYS A 58 19.96 -19.75 -11.10
N LYS A 59 19.21 -20.36 -12.01
CA LYS A 59 19.31 -20.12 -13.45
C LYS A 59 18.44 -18.95 -13.92
N GLN A 60 17.55 -18.43 -13.07
CA GLN A 60 16.60 -17.39 -13.45
C GLN A 60 16.68 -16.21 -12.50
N SER A 61 17.03 -15.04 -13.05
CA SER A 61 17.06 -13.78 -12.29
C SER A 61 15.65 -13.27 -11.95
N ASN A 62 14.68 -13.52 -12.84
CA ASN A 62 13.30 -13.07 -12.65
C ASN A 62 12.53 -14.05 -11.75
N ARG A 63 12.17 -13.58 -10.54
CA ARG A 63 11.41 -14.37 -9.54
C ARG A 63 10.01 -14.77 -9.98
N SER A 64 9.41 -14.08 -10.95
CA SER A 64 8.07 -14.43 -11.45
C SER A 64 8.04 -15.84 -12.05
N HIS A 65 9.12 -16.27 -12.71
CA HIS A 65 9.23 -17.59 -13.30
C HIS A 65 9.56 -18.72 -12.32
N TRP A 66 9.94 -18.37 -11.09
CA TRP A 66 10.27 -19.37 -10.07
C TRP A 66 9.03 -20.20 -9.76
N LYS A 67 9.22 -21.51 -9.54
CA LYS A 67 8.12 -22.43 -9.27
C LYS A 67 7.56 -22.21 -7.87
N THR A 68 6.25 -22.35 -7.74
CA THR A 68 5.58 -22.33 -6.43
C THR A 68 5.96 -23.57 -5.61
N CYS A 69 6.19 -23.38 -4.31
CA CYS A 69 6.47 -24.45 -3.37
C CYS A 69 5.32 -25.47 -3.30
N GLN A 70 5.66 -26.76 -3.21
CA GLN A 70 4.65 -27.83 -3.22
C GLN A 70 3.68 -27.77 -2.03
N PHE A 71 4.15 -27.42 -0.84
CA PHE A 71 3.28 -27.29 0.33
C PHE A 71 2.23 -26.19 0.12
N TRP A 72 2.58 -25.12 -0.60
CA TRP A 72 1.68 -24.01 -0.86
C TRP A 72 0.59 -24.40 -1.86
N ASN A 73 0.97 -25.11 -2.93
CA ASN A 73 -0.02 -25.67 -3.86
C ASN A 73 -0.99 -26.63 -3.16
N ARG A 74 -0.50 -27.45 -2.22
CA ARG A 74 -1.36 -28.35 -1.43
C ARG A 74 -2.26 -27.61 -0.45
N PHE A 75 -1.75 -26.55 0.18
CA PHE A 75 -2.51 -25.73 1.12
C PHE A 75 -3.63 -24.96 0.43
N LEU A 76 -3.36 -24.37 -0.73
CA LEU A 76 -4.35 -23.64 -1.51
C LEU A 76 -5.38 -24.58 -2.16
N GLY A 77 -4.95 -25.74 -2.67
CA GLY A 77 -5.83 -26.65 -3.40
C GLY A 77 -6.18 -26.14 -4.80
N ALA A 78 -7.38 -26.47 -5.29
CA ALA A 78 -7.88 -26.00 -6.57
C ALA A 78 -8.51 -24.61 -6.41
N VAL A 79 -7.73 -23.57 -6.69
CA VAL A 79 -8.11 -22.16 -6.53
C VAL A 79 -7.82 -21.38 -7.81
N GLU A 80 -8.58 -20.33 -8.02
CA GLU A 80 -8.41 -19.39 -9.12
C GLU A 80 -7.84 -18.09 -8.56
N PRO A 81 -6.58 -17.71 -8.88
CA PRO A 81 -5.98 -16.51 -8.31
C PRO A 81 -6.81 -15.25 -8.57
N LEU A 82 -7.25 -14.60 -7.48
CA LEU A 82 -8.05 -13.38 -7.52
C LEU A 82 -7.20 -12.20 -7.05
N GLN A 83 -7.14 -11.15 -7.87
CA GLN A 83 -6.66 -9.84 -7.45
C GLN A 83 -7.83 -8.86 -7.40
N LEU A 84 -8.05 -8.26 -6.22
CA LEU A 84 -9.03 -7.18 -6.08
C LEU A 84 -8.45 -5.93 -6.72
N HIS A 85 -8.86 -5.66 -7.95
CA HIS A 85 -8.59 -4.38 -8.58
C HIS A 85 -9.37 -3.29 -7.87
N THR A 86 -8.64 -2.39 -7.24
CA THR A 86 -9.14 -1.07 -6.88
C THR A 86 -8.57 -0.12 -7.89
N GLU A 87 -9.43 0.54 -8.67
CA GLU A 87 -8.99 1.74 -9.37
C GLU A 87 -8.44 2.66 -8.30
N THR A 88 -7.15 2.99 -8.39
CA THR A 88 -6.58 3.95 -7.44
C THR A 88 -7.23 5.27 -7.82
N PRO A 89 -8.05 5.89 -6.95
CA PRO A 89 -8.63 7.17 -7.28
C PRO A 89 -7.46 8.10 -7.61
N ARG A 90 -7.49 8.72 -8.81
CA ARG A 90 -6.49 9.74 -9.15
C ARG A 90 -6.68 10.87 -8.18
N SER A 91 -5.90 10.87 -7.11
CA SER A 91 -6.06 11.87 -6.07
C SER A 91 -5.76 13.25 -6.64
N THR A 92 -6.65 14.20 -6.42
CA THR A 92 -6.52 15.57 -6.93
C THR A 92 -5.47 16.34 -6.13
N LEU A 93 -5.03 17.48 -6.65
CA LEU A 93 -4.15 18.38 -5.89
C LEU A 93 -4.85 18.91 -4.62
N LEU A 94 -6.17 19.05 -4.65
CA LEU A 94 -6.98 19.43 -3.48
C LEU A 94 -6.94 18.37 -2.38
N GLU A 95 -7.03 17.09 -2.75
CA GLU A 95 -6.89 15.99 -1.79
C GLU A 95 -5.46 15.93 -1.23
N THR A 96 -4.45 16.18 -2.06
CA THR A 96 -3.07 16.34 -1.57
C THR A 96 -2.95 17.48 -0.55
N GLN A 97 -3.58 18.63 -0.80
CA GLN A 97 -3.60 19.76 0.13
C GLN A 97 -4.29 19.39 1.45
N ARG A 98 -5.42 18.69 1.38
CA ARG A 98 -6.14 18.22 2.57
C ARG A 98 -5.28 17.25 3.38
N TRP A 99 -4.63 16.30 2.71
CA TRP A 99 -3.69 15.38 3.35
C TRP A 99 -2.50 16.11 4.01
N ILE A 100 -1.94 17.15 3.39
CA ILE A 100 -0.88 17.97 4.02
C ILE A 100 -1.41 18.62 5.31
N LYS A 101 -2.63 19.18 5.25
CA LYS A 101 -3.24 19.91 6.36
C LYS A 101 -3.64 19.00 7.53
N GLU A 102 -4.22 17.84 7.24
CA GLU A 102 -4.86 16.96 8.22
C GLU A 102 -4.03 15.73 8.57
N GLY A 103 -3.17 15.27 7.66
CA GLY A 103 -2.36 14.05 7.80
C GLY A 103 -1.12 14.19 8.70
N GLY A 104 -1.03 15.25 9.51
CA GLY A 104 0.04 15.46 10.48
C GLY A 104 1.34 16.05 9.92
N VAL A 105 1.49 16.17 8.59
CA VAL A 105 2.70 16.72 7.96
C VAL A 105 2.97 18.16 8.42
N LEU A 106 1.98 19.04 8.38
CA LEU A 106 2.16 20.41 8.88
C LEU A 106 2.47 20.47 10.37
N SER A 107 1.94 19.54 11.17
CA SER A 107 2.26 19.46 12.59
C SER A 107 3.72 19.06 12.81
N ALA A 108 4.22 18.09 12.02
CA ALA A 108 5.62 17.69 12.05
C ALA A 108 6.53 18.84 11.60
N VAL A 109 6.23 19.48 10.47
CA VAL A 109 6.99 20.65 9.97
C VAL A 109 7.02 21.75 11.02
N LYS A 110 5.87 22.09 11.63
CA LYS A 110 5.82 23.10 12.70
C LYS A 110 6.68 22.71 13.90
N GLY A 111 6.68 21.44 14.30
CA GLY A 111 7.53 20.94 15.38
C GLY A 111 9.02 21.07 15.05
N PHE A 112 9.43 20.74 13.83
CA PHE A 112 10.81 20.93 13.39
C PHE A 112 11.20 22.40 13.32
N CYS A 113 10.36 23.27 12.74
CA CYS A 113 10.60 24.72 12.73
C CYS A 113 10.79 25.28 14.15
N PHE A 114 9.94 24.87 15.10
CA PHE A 114 10.09 25.24 16.51
C PHE A 114 11.45 24.81 17.08
N LEU A 115 11.91 23.59 16.77
CA LEU A 115 13.24 23.14 17.19
C LEU A 115 14.36 23.94 16.54
N GLU A 116 14.25 24.33 15.26
CA GLU A 116 15.26 25.17 14.60
C GLU A 116 15.34 26.55 15.24
N GLU A 117 14.19 27.19 15.47
CA GLU A 117 14.06 28.53 16.04
C GLU A 117 14.67 28.63 17.44
N HIS A 118 14.72 27.52 18.17
CA HIS A 118 15.26 27.44 19.53
C HIS A 118 16.62 26.72 19.60
N GLU A 119 17.31 26.55 18.46
CA GLU A 119 18.60 25.87 18.36
C GLU A 119 18.61 24.45 18.99
N ALA A 120 17.45 23.80 18.99
CA ALA A 120 17.18 22.54 19.69
C ALA A 120 17.13 21.32 18.73
N LEU A 121 17.54 21.48 17.47
CA LEU A 121 17.62 20.38 16.52
C LEU A 121 18.68 19.33 16.88
N GLY A 122 19.76 19.75 17.56
CA GLY A 122 20.92 18.89 17.81
C GLY A 122 21.54 18.40 16.50
N GLY A 123 21.54 17.08 16.28
CA GLY A 123 22.08 16.45 15.07
C GLY A 123 21.07 16.22 13.93
N LEU A 124 19.84 16.73 14.05
CA LEU A 124 18.81 16.57 13.03
C LEU A 124 18.97 17.61 11.91
N GLU A 125 18.59 17.22 10.69
CA GLU A 125 18.66 18.09 9.50
C GLU A 125 17.56 19.17 9.52
N ARG A 126 17.87 20.34 8.97
CA ARG A 126 16.91 21.44 8.83
C ARG A 126 15.90 21.17 7.73
N ILE A 127 14.68 21.66 7.90
CA ILE A 127 13.59 21.58 6.91
C ILE A 127 14.01 22.21 5.58
N GLU A 128 14.71 23.34 5.61
CA GLU A 128 15.16 24.01 4.39
C GLU A 128 16.16 23.17 3.59
N ASP A 129 17.08 22.49 4.29
CA ASP A 129 18.09 21.63 3.65
C ASP A 129 17.44 20.39 3.03
N MET A 130 16.51 19.75 3.76
CA MET A 130 15.70 18.66 3.22
C MET A 130 14.91 19.08 1.97
N LEU A 131 14.32 20.28 1.96
CA LEU A 131 13.55 20.81 0.83
C LEU A 131 14.42 21.10 -0.40
N ARG A 132 15.70 21.45 -0.23
CA ARG A 132 16.62 21.71 -1.35
C ARG A 132 16.97 20.44 -2.12
N HIS A 133 16.94 19.28 -1.46
CA HIS A 133 17.35 18.01 -2.05
C HIS A 133 16.18 17.16 -2.55
N ILE A 134 14.95 17.41 -2.09
CA ILE A 134 13.80 16.61 -2.48
C ILE A 134 13.34 16.92 -3.90
N LYS A 135 13.16 15.86 -4.71
CA LYS A 135 12.55 15.95 -6.04
C LYS A 135 11.05 15.73 -5.96
N TYR A 136 10.28 16.38 -6.84
CA TYR A 136 8.86 16.07 -6.97
C TYR A 136 8.66 14.63 -7.42
N SER A 137 7.75 13.90 -6.77
CA SER A 137 7.35 12.59 -7.29
C SER A 137 6.56 12.75 -8.60
N PRO A 138 6.63 11.78 -9.53
CA PRO A 138 5.86 11.83 -10.77
C PRO A 138 4.35 12.01 -10.54
N ALA A 139 3.84 11.44 -9.45
CA ALA A 139 2.43 11.58 -9.07
C ALA A 139 2.06 13.02 -8.69
N VAL A 140 2.88 13.71 -7.87
CA VAL A 140 2.64 15.11 -7.52
C VAL A 140 2.84 16.02 -8.74
N GLY A 141 3.88 15.75 -9.53
CA GLY A 141 4.16 16.46 -10.78
C GLY A 141 2.99 16.48 -11.75
N ASN A 142 2.41 15.33 -12.05
CA ASN A 142 1.26 15.23 -12.94
C ASN A 142 0.05 16.02 -12.43
N LYS A 143 -0.20 16.02 -11.11
CA LYS A 143 -1.27 16.83 -10.50
C LYS A 143 -1.00 18.32 -10.62
N MET A 144 0.26 18.74 -10.45
CA MET A 144 0.67 20.13 -10.62
C MET A 144 0.48 20.59 -12.06
N ILE A 145 0.93 19.80 -13.05
CA ILE A 145 0.73 20.10 -14.47
C ILE A 145 -0.77 20.29 -14.75
N GLY A 146 -1.61 19.33 -14.34
CA GLY A 146 -3.06 19.45 -14.54
C GLY A 146 -3.69 20.68 -13.87
N HIS A 147 -3.22 21.08 -12.68
CA HIS A 147 -3.67 22.29 -12.03
C HIS A 147 -3.24 23.56 -12.80
N LEU A 148 -1.97 23.62 -13.21
CA LEU A 148 -1.40 24.73 -13.97
C LEU A 148 -2.10 24.92 -15.32
N SER A 149 -2.42 23.83 -16.05
CA SER A 149 -3.24 23.89 -17.26
C SER A 149 -4.59 24.54 -16.97
N ARG A 150 -5.25 24.15 -15.87
CA ARG A 150 -6.58 24.63 -15.51
C ARG A 150 -6.62 26.13 -15.18
N ILE A 151 -5.51 26.68 -14.66
CA ILE A 151 -5.40 28.10 -14.33
C ILE A 151 -4.64 28.92 -15.39
N ASN A 152 -4.42 28.34 -16.59
CA ASN A 152 -3.71 28.97 -17.70
C ASN A 152 -2.28 29.44 -17.34
N ARG A 153 -1.55 28.66 -16.55
CA ARG A 153 -0.15 28.92 -16.13
C ARG A 153 0.84 27.91 -16.72
N GLU A 154 0.71 27.67 -18.02
CA GLU A 154 1.56 26.74 -18.76
C GLU A 154 3.01 27.21 -18.87
N ASP A 155 3.23 28.52 -18.70
CA ASP A 155 4.54 29.14 -18.59
C ASP A 155 5.40 28.46 -17.51
N LEU A 156 4.81 27.85 -16.49
CA LEU A 156 5.53 27.21 -15.39
C LEU A 156 5.90 25.74 -15.65
N TYR A 157 5.54 25.13 -16.78
CA TYR A 157 5.83 23.71 -17.05
C TYR A 157 7.32 23.36 -17.09
N HIS A 158 8.18 24.32 -17.48
CA HIS A 158 9.62 24.12 -17.56
C HIS A 158 10.26 23.89 -16.19
N ILE A 159 9.66 24.38 -15.10
CA ILE A 159 10.13 24.18 -13.71
C ILE A 159 10.09 22.70 -13.32
N TYR A 160 9.24 21.90 -13.97
CA TYR A 160 9.14 20.46 -13.73
C TYR A 160 10.11 19.63 -14.58
N ARG A 161 10.56 20.12 -15.73
CA ARG A 161 11.41 19.35 -16.68
C ARG A 161 12.91 19.38 -16.36
N THR A 162 13.35 20.24 -15.44
CA THR A 162 14.79 20.43 -15.12
C THR A 162 15.24 19.64 -13.88
N ILE A 163 14.43 18.69 -13.38
CA ILE A 163 14.72 17.87 -12.19
C ILE A 163 14.79 16.39 -12.54
#